data_AF-A0A537INN8-F1
#
_entry.id   AF-A0A537INN8-F1
#
_cell.length_a   1.000
_cell.length_b   1.000
_cell.length_c   1.000
_cell.angle_alpha   90.00
_cell.angle_beta   90.00
_cell.angle_gamma   90.00
#
_symmetry.space_group_name_H-M   'P 1'
#
loop_
_entity.id
_entity.type
_entity.pdbx_description
1 polymer ?
#
loop_
_entity_poly.entity_id
_entity_poly.type
_entity_poly.pdbx_seq_one_letter_code
_entity_poly.pdbx_strand_id
1 'polypeptide(L)'
;MPKSQTIRRSRTETSRVGKRGAVVVPARLRRKFGIVEGALVIAEEREDGVLIRPAVALPVEVYTPARTAEFLLSNAVSARDYQAARREVRKLGLDPDAIGHHRPRRRA
;
A
#
# COMPACT_ATOMS: atom_id res chain seq x y z
N MET A 1 17.52 -35.11 -22.15
CA MET A 1 17.30 -33.73 -22.64
C MET A 1 16.86 -32.86 -21.46
N PRO A 2 17.75 -32.18 -20.72
CA PRO A 2 17.32 -31.24 -19.69
C PRO A 2 17.10 -29.85 -20.32
N LYS A 3 15.96 -29.24 -19.97
CA LYS A 3 15.50 -27.94 -20.49
C LYS A 3 16.43 -26.82 -20.01
N SER A 4 16.92 -26.03 -20.98
CA SER A 4 17.80 -24.88 -20.76
C SER A 4 17.12 -23.83 -19.88
N GLN A 5 17.61 -23.66 -18.64
CA GLN A 5 17.34 -22.48 -17.84
C GLN A 5 18.03 -21.29 -18.49
N THR A 6 17.24 -20.39 -19.09
CA THR A 6 17.74 -19.10 -19.56
C THR A 6 18.13 -18.26 -18.35
N ILE A 7 19.40 -18.32 -17.97
CA ILE A 7 20.01 -17.43 -16.99
C ILE A 7 19.86 -16.00 -17.54
N ARG A 8 18.94 -15.22 -16.97
CA ARG A 8 18.88 -13.77 -17.18
C ARG A 8 20.20 -13.18 -16.69
N ARG A 9 21.19 -12.99 -17.57
CA ARG A 9 22.43 -12.29 -17.22
C ARG A 9 22.07 -10.92 -16.67
N SER A 10 22.24 -10.71 -15.37
CA SER A 10 22.30 -9.36 -14.81
C SER A 10 23.55 -8.72 -15.43
N ARG A 11 23.34 -7.64 -16.18
CA ARG A 11 24.45 -6.80 -16.61
C ARG A 11 24.62 -5.76 -15.52
N THR A 12 25.72 -5.87 -14.80
CA THR A 12 26.17 -4.89 -13.82
C THR A 12 26.71 -3.67 -14.56
N GLU A 13 26.27 -2.48 -14.18
CA GLU A 13 26.72 -1.20 -14.73
C GLU A 13 27.23 -0.35 -13.56
N THR A 14 28.46 0.15 -13.63
CA THR A 14 29.02 1.01 -12.59
C THR A 14 28.54 2.45 -12.77
N SER A 15 28.40 3.19 -11.67
CA SER A 15 28.02 4.61 -11.68
C SER A 15 28.99 5.39 -10.80
N ARG A 16 29.35 6.60 -11.23
CA ARG A 16 30.23 7.48 -10.44
C ARG A 16 29.41 8.18 -9.36
N VAL A 17 30.04 8.36 -8.21
CA VAL A 17 29.49 9.13 -7.10
C VAL A 17 29.87 10.61 -7.30
N GLY A 18 28.88 11.50 -7.26
CA GLY A 18 29.11 12.94 -7.30
C GLY A 18 29.64 13.50 -5.98
N LYS A 19 30.05 14.77 -5.96
CA LYS A 19 30.64 15.46 -4.79
C LYS A 19 29.82 15.33 -3.49
N ARG A 20 28.50 15.19 -3.59
CA ARG A 20 27.57 15.09 -2.45
C ARG A 20 26.96 13.69 -2.27
N GLY A 21 27.59 12.65 -2.80
CA GLY A 21 27.08 11.27 -2.68
C GLY A 21 26.01 10.89 -3.70
N ALA A 22 25.67 11.78 -4.65
CA ALA A 22 24.67 11.47 -5.67
C ALA A 22 25.15 10.37 -6.61
N VAL A 23 24.36 9.30 -6.76
CA VAL A 23 24.60 8.20 -7.71
C VAL A 23 23.49 8.22 -8.75
N VAL A 24 23.87 8.27 -10.02
CA VAL A 24 22.91 8.24 -11.12
C VAL A 24 22.57 6.79 -11.45
N VAL A 25 21.32 6.39 -11.24
CA VAL A 25 20.85 5.06 -11.65
C VAL A 25 20.90 4.96 -13.19
N PRO A 26 21.58 3.95 -13.75
CA PRO A 26 21.67 3.76 -15.20
C PRO A 26 20.31 3.75 -15.89
N ALA A 27 20.23 4.35 -17.08
CA ALA A 27 18.97 4.59 -17.79
C ALA A 27 18.14 3.31 -18.01
N ARG A 28 18.81 2.18 -18.25
CA ARG A 28 18.14 0.89 -18.42
C ARG A 28 17.46 0.39 -17.15
N LEU A 29 18.09 0.57 -15.98
CA LEU A 29 17.50 0.18 -14.70
C LEU A 29 16.35 1.11 -14.34
N ARG A 30 16.48 2.42 -14.57
CA ARG A 30 15.39 3.39 -14.40
C ARG A 30 14.14 2.98 -15.18
N ARG A 31 14.27 2.69 -16.49
CA ARG A 31 13.15 2.24 -17.33
C ARG A 31 12.56 0.92 -16.85
N LYS A 32 13.40 -0.05 -16.48
CA LYS A 32 12.96 -1.37 -16.01
C LYS A 32 12.12 -1.29 -14.73
N PHE A 33 12.49 -0.39 -13.82
CA PHE A 33 11.86 -0.26 -12.50
C PHE A 33 10.92 0.95 -12.37
N GLY A 34 10.59 1.62 -13.48
CA GLY A 34 9.68 2.76 -13.48
C GLY A 34 10.17 3.97 -12.69
N ILE A 35 11.49 4.12 -12.51
CA ILE A 35 12.07 5.25 -11.79
C ILE A 35 12.17 6.43 -12.76
N VAL A 36 11.20 7.32 -12.67
CA VAL A 36 11.09 8.55 -13.47
C VAL A 36 11.44 9.78 -12.63
N GLU A 37 11.61 10.92 -13.30
CA GLU A 37 11.82 12.20 -12.63
C GLU A 37 10.65 12.51 -11.68
N GLY A 38 10.96 13.02 -10.48
CA GLY A 38 9.97 13.34 -9.45
C GLY A 38 9.36 12.14 -8.71
N ALA A 39 9.65 10.90 -9.11
CA ALA A 39 9.18 9.71 -8.41
C ALA A 39 9.82 9.58 -7.03
N LEU A 40 9.04 9.11 -6.05
CA LEU A 40 9.56 8.77 -4.74
C LEU A 40 10.26 7.41 -4.78
N VAL A 41 11.36 7.31 -4.05
CA VAL A 41 12.08 6.06 -3.82
C VAL A 41 12.43 5.95 -2.34
N ILE A 42 12.49 4.72 -1.84
CA ILE A 42 13.02 4.41 -0.51
C ILE A 42 14.45 3.90 -0.69
N ALA A 43 15.36 4.45 0.11
CA ALA A 43 16.71 3.93 0.29
C ALA A 43 16.76 3.20 1.63
N GLU A 44 17.00 1.89 1.58
CA GLU A 44 17.00 0.99 2.73
C GLU A 44 18.41 0.43 2.94
N GLU A 45 18.92 0.53 4.17
CA GLU A 45 20.19 -0.08 4.56
C GLU A 45 20.04 -1.61 4.64
N ARG A 46 21.00 -2.33 4.06
CA ARG A 46 21.12 -3.79 4.08
C ARG A 46 22.57 -4.20 4.29
N GLU A 47 22.78 -5.44 4.71
CA GLU A 47 24.13 -6.00 4.94
C GLU A 47 25.04 -5.89 3.70
N ASP A 48 24.45 -5.97 2.50
CA ASP A 48 25.14 -5.94 1.21
C ASP A 48 25.12 -4.56 0.52
N GLY A 49 24.53 -3.54 1.16
CA GLY A 49 24.54 -2.17 0.66
C GLY A 49 23.21 -1.44 0.81
N VAL A 50 22.85 -0.63 -0.18
CA VAL A 50 21.63 0.18 -0.17
C VAL A 50 20.63 -0.35 -1.19
N LEU A 51 19.47 -0.82 -0.73
CA LEU A 51 18.37 -1.19 -1.60
C LEU A 51 17.55 0.06 -1.96
N ILE A 52 17.47 0.37 -3.25
CA ILE A 52 16.59 1.41 -3.77
C ILE A 52 15.33 0.77 -4.36
N ARG A 53 14.15 1.16 -3.87
CA ARG A 53 12.86 0.68 -4.38
C ARG A 53 11.87 1.82 -4.62
N PRO A 54 11.03 1.75 -5.68
CA PRO A 54 9.97 2.72 -5.90
C PRO A 54 9.03 2.84 -4.69
N ALA A 55 8.52 4.04 -4.46
CA ALA A 55 7.61 4.35 -3.38
C ALA A 55 6.48 5.28 -3.83
N VAL A 56 5.39 5.29 -3.05
CA VAL A 56 4.25 6.19 -3.21
C VAL A 56 3.92 6.81 -1.86
N ALA A 57 3.53 8.08 -1.85
CA ALA A 57 3.00 8.75 -0.66
C ALA A 57 1.48 8.66 -0.71
N LEU A 58 0.89 8.04 0.32
CA LEU A 58 -0.55 7.96 0.49
C LEU A 58 -0.95 8.81 1.71
N PRO A 59 -2.03 9.61 1.63
CA PRO A 59 -2.56 10.27 2.80
C PRO A 59 -3.05 9.23 3.81
N VAL A 60 -2.72 9.42 5.09
CA VAL A 60 -3.26 8.61 6.18
C VAL A 60 -4.47 9.33 6.76
N GLU A 61 -5.64 8.72 6.64
CA GLU A 61 -6.87 9.25 7.23
C GLU A 61 -7.02 8.71 8.67
N VAL A 62 -6.91 9.61 9.65
CA VAL A 62 -7.15 9.29 11.06
C VAL A 62 -8.63 9.53 11.37
N TYR A 63 -9.36 8.44 11.63
CA TYR A 63 -10.79 8.50 11.90
C TYR A 63 -11.12 8.42 13.38
N THR A 64 -12.14 9.17 13.79
CA THR A 64 -12.74 9.03 15.12
C THR A 64 -13.46 7.68 15.22
N PRO A 65 -13.63 7.11 16.44
CA PRO A 65 -14.40 5.88 16.61
C PRO A 65 -15.80 5.96 16.00
N ALA A 66 -16.47 7.12 16.12
CA ALA A 66 -17.78 7.36 15.53
C ALA A 66 -17.77 7.29 14.00
N ARG A 67 -16.76 7.86 13.35
CA ARG A 67 -16.61 7.82 11.89
C ARG A 67 -16.30 6.39 11.41
N THR A 68 -15.46 5.66 12.14
CA THR A 68 -15.21 4.24 11.87
C THR A 68 -16.50 3.42 12.00
N ALA A 69 -17.31 3.68 13.03
CA ALA A 69 -18.58 3.01 13.24
C ALA A 69 -19.59 3.27 12.11
N GLU A 70 -19.70 4.51 11.64
CA GLU A 70 -20.53 4.88 10.50
C GLU A 70 -20.13 4.08 9.25
N PHE A 71 -18.83 3.96 8.96
CA PHE A 71 -18.36 3.20 7.81
C PHE A 71 -18.65 1.71 7.93
N LEU A 72 -18.40 1.11 9.10
CA LEU A 72 -18.67 -0.30 9.34
C LEU A 72 -20.14 -0.62 9.05
N LEU A 73 -21.05 0.24 9.50
CA LEU A 73 -22.49 0.04 9.34
C LEU A 73 -22.96 0.34 7.92
N SER A 74 -22.48 1.43 7.31
CA SER A 74 -22.92 1.88 5.97
C SER A 74 -22.39 1.01 4.83
N ASN A 75 -21.22 0.38 5.01
CA ASN A 75 -20.62 -0.49 3.99
C ASN A 75 -21.07 -1.95 4.10
N ALA A 76 -21.94 -2.29 5.05
CA ALA A 76 -22.50 -3.63 5.15
C ALA A 76 -23.39 -3.93 3.93
N VAL A 77 -23.08 -5.01 3.21
CA VAL A 77 -23.80 -5.37 1.97
C VAL A 77 -25.00 -6.28 2.26
N SER A 78 -24.84 -7.27 3.15
CA SER A 78 -25.91 -8.18 3.56
C SER A 78 -26.40 -7.91 4.98
N ALA A 79 -27.55 -8.48 5.33
CA ALA A 79 -28.06 -8.45 6.71
C ALA A 79 -27.09 -9.12 7.69
N ARG A 80 -26.40 -10.19 7.26
CA ARG A 80 -25.38 -10.87 8.07
C ARG A 80 -24.19 -9.95 8.33
N ASP A 81 -23.71 -9.25 7.29
CA ASP A 81 -22.60 -8.30 7.40
C ASP A 81 -22.97 -7.15 8.32
N TYR A 82 -24.21 -6.66 8.21
CA TYR A 82 -24.71 -5.60 9.06
C TYR A 82 -24.77 -6.02 10.54
N GLN A 83 -25.18 -7.25 10.85
CA GLN A 83 -25.12 -7.76 12.22
C GLN A 83 -23.68 -7.91 12.72
N ALA A 84 -22.73 -8.25 11.85
CA ALA A 84 -21.32 -8.27 12.21
C ALA A 84 -20.79 -6.85 12.48
N ALA A 85 -21.08 -5.90 11.61
CA ALA A 85 -20.73 -4.49 11.78
C ALA A 85 -21.25 -3.93 13.11
N ARG A 86 -22.51 -4.19 13.46
CA ARG A 86 -23.09 -3.77 14.75
C ARG A 86 -22.36 -4.34 15.95
N ARG A 87 -21.81 -5.55 15.88
CA ARG A 87 -20.98 -6.11 16.98
C ARG A 87 -19.65 -5.40 17.07
N GLU A 88 -19.01 -5.09 15.94
CA GLU A 88 -17.76 -4.33 15.94
C GLU A 88 -17.95 -2.91 16.48
N VAL A 89 -19.04 -2.23 16.13
CA VAL A 89 -19.36 -0.91 16.70
C VAL A 89 -19.51 -0.94 18.21
N ARG A 90 -20.16 -1.98 18.77
CA ARG A 90 -20.25 -2.15 20.23
C ARG A 90 -18.88 -2.38 20.88
N LYS A 91 -17.95 -3.09 20.23
CA LYS A 91 -16.58 -3.25 20.73
C LYS A 91 -15.80 -1.94 20.76
N LEU A 92 -16.16 -0.98 19.90
CA LEU A 92 -15.64 0.39 19.96
C LEU A 92 -16.25 1.22 21.10
N GLY A 93 -17.13 0.64 21.92
CA GLY A 93 -17.82 1.32 23.02
C GLY A 93 -18.97 2.23 22.57
N LEU A 94 -19.45 2.05 21.34
CA LEU A 94 -20.49 2.89 20.73
C LEU A 94 -21.80 2.12 20.56
N ASP A 95 -22.92 2.82 20.68
CA ASP A 95 -24.23 2.27 20.34
C ASP A 95 -24.46 2.35 18.82
N PRO A 96 -24.58 1.22 18.10
CA PRO A 96 -24.80 1.23 16.65
C PRO A 96 -26.13 1.88 16.23
N ASP A 97 -27.12 2.01 17.10
CA ASP A 97 -28.38 2.70 16.78
C ASP A 97 -28.28 4.22 16.91
N ALA A 98 -27.28 4.73 17.64
CA ALA A 98 -27.01 6.16 17.78
C ALA A 98 -26.14 6.73 16.64
N ILE A 99 -25.54 5.88 15.80
CA ILE A 99 -24.70 6.29 14.67
C ILE A 99 -25.58 6.52 13.44
N GLY A 100 -25.50 7.68 12.80
CA GLY A 100 -26.16 7.91 11.50
C GLY A 100 -25.50 7.08 10.40
N HIS A 101 -26.20 6.11 9.82
CA HIS A 101 -25.65 5.22 8.78
C HIS A 101 -26.74 4.68 7.83
N HIS A 102 -26.33 4.18 6.67
CA HIS A 102 -27.22 3.52 5.71
C HIS A 102 -27.33 2.02 5.99
N ARG A 103 -28.55 1.48 6.02
CA ARG A 103 -28.77 0.02 6.17
C ARG A 103 -28.70 -0.67 4.80
N PRO A 104 -28.20 -1.91 4.72
CA PRO A 104 -28.24 -2.66 3.47
C PRO A 104 -29.68 -2.79 2.97
N ARG A 105 -29.90 -2.47 1.70
CA ARG A 105 -31.18 -2.72 1.04
C ARG A 105 -31.40 -4.23 1.00
N ARG A 106 -32.59 -4.66 1.41
CA ARG A 106 -33.01 -6.06 1.27
C ARG A 106 -33.00 -6.37 -0.24
N ARG A 107 -32.09 -7.23 -0.71
CA ARG A 107 -32.23 -7.78 -2.06
C ARG A 107 -33.54 -8.57 -2.07
N ALA A 108 -34.41 -8.25 -3.04
CA ALA A 108 -35.60 -9.04 -3.34
C ALA A 108 -35.20 -10.43 -3.83
#